data_AF-A0A0J6G2D7-F1
#
_entry.id   AF-A0A0J6G2D7-F1
#
_cell.length_a   1.000
_cell.length_b   1.000
_cell.length_c   1.000
_cell.angle_alpha   90.00
_cell.angle_beta   90.00
_cell.angle_gamma   90.00
#
_symmetry.space_group_name_H-M   'P 1'
#
loop_
_entity.id
_entity.type
_entity.pdbx_description
1 polymer ?
#
loop_
_entity_poly.entity_id
_entity_poly.type
_entity_poly.pdbx_seq_one_letter_code
_entity_poly.pdbx_strand_id
1 'polypeptide(L)'
;MKRSVLFALVGLVATPLFAADDLCTINLQKLSDYKATASTLGQPLLGQIHNARVEAQKAQAAGDTQKCISLTNKALQDVVNSQKGK
;
A
#
# COMPACT_ATOMS: atom_id res chain seq x y z
N MET A 1 8.81 2.32 53.78
CA MET A 1 9.03 1.79 52.41
C MET A 1 7.91 2.30 51.53
N LYS A 2 8.21 3.09 50.49
CA LYS A 2 7.20 3.64 49.56
C LYS A 2 7.34 2.87 48.25
N ARG A 3 6.48 1.89 48.00
CA ARG A 3 6.49 1.09 46.77
C ARG A 3 5.74 1.86 45.69
N SER A 4 6.48 2.64 44.89
CA SER A 4 5.94 3.25 43.66
C SER A 4 5.78 2.15 42.61
N VAL A 5 4.55 1.76 42.32
CA VAL A 5 4.23 0.84 41.22
C VAL A 5 4.10 1.67 39.94
N LEU A 6 5.12 1.61 39.09
CA LEU A 6 5.07 2.17 37.73
C LEU A 6 4.29 1.22 36.84
N PHE A 7 3.03 1.55 36.54
CA PHE A 7 2.28 0.91 35.46
C PHE A 7 2.77 1.46 34.12
N ALA A 8 3.75 0.80 33.53
CA ALA A 8 4.12 1.02 32.13
C ALA A 8 3.08 0.32 31.24
N LEU A 9 2.03 1.06 30.86
CA LEU A 9 1.15 0.67 29.76
C LEU A 9 1.93 0.78 28.45
N VAL A 10 2.57 -0.30 28.02
CA VAL A 10 3.02 -0.43 26.62
C VAL A 10 1.76 -0.66 25.79
N GLY A 11 1.13 0.44 25.38
CA GLY A 11 0.07 0.41 24.39
C GLY A 11 0.67 0.06 23.03
N LEU A 12 0.62 -1.22 22.66
CA LEU A 12 0.66 -1.58 21.25
C LEU A 12 -0.53 -0.87 20.60
N VAL A 13 -0.27 0.14 19.78
CA VAL A 13 -1.28 0.72 18.88
C VAL A 13 -1.59 -0.36 17.86
N ALA A 14 -2.44 -1.32 18.24
CA ALA A 14 -3.09 -2.23 17.34
C ALA A 14 -4.05 -1.37 16.52
N THR A 15 -3.53 -0.71 15.48
CA THR A 15 -4.41 -0.25 14.41
C THR A 15 -5.18 -1.48 13.97
N PRO A 16 -6.52 -1.41 13.90
CA PRO A 16 -7.30 -2.55 13.47
C PRO A 16 -6.73 -3.02 12.13
N LEU A 17 -6.26 -4.27 12.06
CA LEU A 17 -5.68 -4.85 10.83
C LEU A 17 -6.64 -4.69 9.64
N PHE A 18 -7.93 -4.62 9.92
CA PHE A 18 -8.99 -4.29 8.98
C PHE A 18 -8.76 -2.98 8.20
N ALA A 19 -8.18 -1.94 8.80
CA ALA A 19 -7.88 -0.69 8.10
C ALA A 19 -6.68 -0.81 7.15
N ALA A 20 -5.72 -1.67 7.49
CA ALA A 20 -4.56 -1.94 6.64
C ALA A 20 -4.96 -2.80 5.42
N ASP A 21 -5.78 -3.84 5.63
CA ASP A 21 -6.29 -4.69 4.56
C ASP A 21 -7.24 -3.93 3.63
N ASP A 22 -8.06 -3.05 4.19
CA ASP A 22 -8.89 -2.12 3.41
C ASP A 22 -8.02 -1.18 2.58
N LEU A 23 -6.96 -0.60 3.16
CA LEU A 23 -6.04 0.28 2.42
C LEU A 23 -5.33 -0.44 1.27
N CYS A 24 -4.83 -1.66 1.49
CA CYS A 24 -4.24 -2.49 0.44
C CYS A 24 -5.25 -2.72 -0.70
N THR A 25 -6.48 -3.10 -0.36
CA THR A 25 -7.57 -3.34 -1.33
C THR A 25 -7.92 -2.09 -2.12
N ILE A 26 -8.10 -0.95 -1.44
CA ILE A 26 -8.38 0.35 -2.05
C ILE A 26 -7.25 0.75 -3.02
N ASN A 27 -5.99 0.56 -2.63
CA ASN A 27 -4.88 0.92 -3.49
C ASN A 27 -4.74 -0.01 -4.70
N LEU A 28 -5.01 -1.31 -4.54
CA LEU A 28 -5.08 -2.25 -5.66
C LEU A 28 -6.17 -1.85 -6.67
N GLN A 29 -7.34 -1.42 -6.17
CA GLN A 29 -8.41 -0.90 -7.02
C GLN A 29 -7.96 0.33 -7.80
N LYS A 30 -7.39 1.34 -7.12
CA LYS A 30 -6.87 2.56 -7.78
C LYS A 30 -5.87 2.23 -8.88
N LEU A 31 -4.95 1.29 -8.63
CA LEU A 31 -4.01 0.85 -9.66
C LEU A 31 -4.73 0.20 -10.85
N SER A 32 -5.76 -0.61 -10.61
CA SER A 32 -6.60 -1.19 -11.69
C SER A 32 -7.24 -0.11 -12.55
N ASP A 33 -7.78 0.93 -11.92
CA ASP A 33 -8.44 2.05 -12.60
C ASP A 33 -7.44 2.85 -13.47
N TYR A 34 -6.19 3.03 -13.00
CA TYR A 34 -5.13 3.63 -13.81
C TYR A 34 -4.74 2.78 -15.02
N LYS A 35 -4.81 1.44 -14.93
CA LYS A 35 -4.61 0.57 -16.09
C LYS A 35 -5.76 0.69 -17.09
N ALA A 36 -6.99 0.89 -16.62
CA ALA A 36 -8.12 1.13 -17.52
C ALA A 36 -7.99 2.47 -18.26
N THR A 37 -7.35 3.47 -17.63
CA THR A 37 -7.08 4.80 -18.22
C THR A 37 -5.67 4.93 -18.83
N ALA A 38 -5.00 3.80 -19.07
CA ALA A 38 -3.59 3.67 -19.46
C ALA A 38 -3.16 4.42 -20.72
N SER A 39 -4.08 4.94 -21.53
CA SER A 39 -3.79 5.73 -22.73
C SER A 39 -2.91 6.96 -22.46
N THR A 40 -2.81 7.42 -21.20
CA THR A 40 -1.97 8.55 -20.80
C THR A 40 -0.58 8.14 -20.28
N LEU A 41 -0.35 6.87 -19.94
CA LEU A 41 0.88 6.37 -19.34
C LEU A 41 1.80 5.73 -20.40
N GLY A 42 3.12 5.92 -20.26
CA GLY A 42 4.10 5.28 -21.14
C GLY A 42 4.19 3.77 -20.91
N GLN A 43 4.47 2.99 -21.97
CA GLN A 43 4.58 1.52 -21.90
C GLN A 43 5.53 0.99 -20.81
N PRO A 44 6.73 1.56 -20.57
CA PRO A 44 7.61 1.10 -19.50
C PRO A 44 6.99 1.23 -18.10
N LEU A 45 6.31 2.34 -17.86
CA LEU A 45 5.64 2.61 -16.59
C LEU A 45 4.44 1.67 -16.38
N LEU A 46 3.68 1.38 -17.44
CA LEU A 46 2.59 0.40 -17.37
C LEU A 46 3.08 -0.99 -16.98
N GLY A 47 4.23 -1.42 -17.50
CA GLY A 47 4.88 -2.67 -17.09
C GLY A 47 5.29 -2.69 -15.62
N GLN A 48 5.86 -1.59 -15.13
CA GLN A 48 6.22 -1.44 -13.71
C GLN A 48 4.99 -1.49 -12.78
N ILE A 49 3.93 -0.75 -13.13
CA ILE A 49 2.66 -0.75 -12.39
C ILE A 49 2.03 -2.14 -12.37
N HIS A 50 2.06 -2.84 -13.51
CA HIS A 50 1.55 -4.22 -13.59
C HIS A 50 2.30 -5.15 -12.64
N ASN A 51 3.63 -5.12 -12.66
CA ASN A 51 4.45 -5.98 -11.80
C ASN A 51 4.22 -5.66 -10.32
N ALA A 52 4.20 -4.38 -9.95
CA ALA A 52 3.90 -3.96 -8.57
C ALA A 52 2.52 -4.42 -8.10
N ARG A 53 1.49 -4.37 -8.97
CA ARG A 53 0.15 -4.89 -8.66
C ARG A 53 0.19 -6.39 -8.41
N VAL A 54 0.85 -7.17 -9.26
CA VAL A 54 0.96 -8.63 -9.11
C VAL A 54 1.69 -9.00 -7.82
N GLU A 55 2.78 -8.32 -7.48
CA GLU A 55 3.50 -8.55 -6.22
C GLU A 55 2.67 -8.15 -5.00
N ALA A 56 1.93 -7.04 -5.07
CA ALA A 56 1.04 -6.61 -3.99
C ALA A 56 -0.11 -7.60 -3.76
N GLN A 57 -0.69 -8.17 -4.82
CA GLN A 57 -1.72 -9.22 -4.72
C GLN A 57 -1.16 -10.49 -4.07
N LYS A 58 0.08 -10.88 -4.39
CA LYS A 58 0.75 -12.00 -3.72
C LYS A 58 0.97 -11.71 -2.23
N ALA A 59 1.40 -10.48 -1.89
CA ALA A 59 1.58 -10.07 -0.50
C ALA A 59 0.25 -10.08 0.26
N GLN A 60 -0.82 -9.54 -0.32
CA GLN A 60 -2.18 -9.59 0.24
C GLN A 60 -2.64 -11.05 0.48
N ALA A 61 -2.49 -11.92 -0.52
CA ALA A 61 -2.87 -13.33 -0.40
C ALA A 61 -2.06 -14.10 0.66
N ALA A 62 -0.83 -13.65 0.94
CA ALA A 62 0.03 -14.19 1.99
C ALA A 62 -0.22 -13.56 3.37
N GLY A 63 -1.14 -12.61 3.51
CA GLY A 63 -1.38 -11.86 4.75
C GLY A 63 -0.31 -10.82 5.07
N ASP A 64 0.60 -10.52 4.14
CA ASP A 64 1.62 -9.48 4.26
C ASP A 64 1.04 -8.12 3.82
N THR A 65 0.09 -7.64 4.61
CA THR A 65 -0.68 -6.42 4.33
C THR A 65 0.22 -5.18 4.26
N GLN A 66 1.26 -5.09 5.09
CA GLN A 66 2.24 -3.99 5.07
C GLN A 66 3.02 -3.93 3.76
N LYS A 67 3.50 -5.08 3.27
CA LYS A 67 4.17 -5.14 1.97
C LYS A 67 3.21 -4.80 0.83
N CYS A 68 1.95 -5.26 0.88
CA CYS A 68 0.95 -4.83 -0.09
C CYS A 68 0.79 -3.31 -0.11
N ILE A 69 0.59 -2.67 1.05
CA ILE A 69 0.43 -1.21 1.14
C ILE A 69 1.67 -0.49 0.58
N SER A 70 2.87 -0.96 0.94
CA SER A 70 4.13 -0.36 0.48
C SER A 70 4.28 -0.43 -1.05
N LEU A 71 4.08 -1.61 -1.63
CA LEU A 71 4.14 -1.82 -3.08
C LEU A 71 3.12 -0.97 -3.83
N THR A 72 1.88 -0.94 -3.34
CA THR A 72 0.81 -0.20 -3.99
C THR A 72 0.95 1.31 -3.87
N ASN A 73 1.36 1.83 -2.70
CA ASN A 73 1.64 3.25 -2.51
C ASN A 73 2.77 3.73 -3.43
N LYS A 74 3.86 2.95 -3.55
CA LYS A 74 4.94 3.27 -4.47
C LYS A 74 4.44 3.35 -5.91
N ALA A 75 3.69 2.35 -6.36
CA ALA A 75 3.17 2.33 -7.73
C ALA A 75 2.22 3.51 -8.00
N LEU A 76 1.36 3.88 -7.05
CA LEU A 76 0.51 5.07 -7.16
C LEU A 76 1.33 6.36 -7.22
N GLN A 77 2.42 6.44 -6.46
CA GLN A 77 3.33 7.59 -6.52
C GLN A 77 4.03 7.69 -7.87
N ASP A 78 4.48 6.56 -8.44
CA ASP A 78 5.09 6.51 -9.77
C ASP A 78 4.11 7.01 -10.85
N VAL A 79 2.82 6.63 -10.75
CA VAL A 79 1.74 7.16 -11.60
C VAL A 79 1.63 8.68 -11.46
N VAL A 80 1.49 9.21 -10.24
CA VAL A 80 1.35 10.64 -9.99
C VAL A 80 2.55 11.42 -10.52
N ASN A 81 3.76 10.92 -10.28
CA ASN A 81 5.00 11.55 -10.74
C ASN A 81 5.10 11.59 -12.26
N SER A 82 4.65 10.53 -12.94
CA SER A 82 4.62 10.49 -14.40
C SER A 82 3.68 11.52 -15.04
N GLN A 83 2.63 11.93 -14.32
CA GLN A 83 1.69 12.94 -14.79
C GLN A 83 2.16 14.37 -14.52
N LYS A 84 2.99 14.58 -13.49
CA LYS A 84 3.57 15.90 -13.16
C LYS A 84 4.68 16.33 -14.12
N GLY A 85 5.37 15.37 -14.74
CA GLY A 85 6.45 15.63 -15.69
C GLY A 85 6.00 15.76 -17.15
N LYS A 86 4.68 15.80 -17.41
CA LYS A 86 4.09 16.02 -18.72
C LYS A 86 3.60 17.45 -18.87
#